data_AF-A0AAD7NSC1-F1
#
_entry.id   AF-A0AAD7NSC1-F1
#
_cell.length_a   1.000
_cell.length_b   1.000
_cell.length_c   1.000
_cell.angle_alpha   90.00
_cell.angle_beta   90.00
_cell.angle_gamma   90.00
#
_symmetry.space_group_name_H-M   'P 1'
#
loop_
_entity.id
_entity.type
_entity.pdbx_description
1 polymer ?
#
loop_
_entity_poly.entity_id
_entity_poly.type
_entity_poly.pdbx_seq_one_letter_code
_entity_poly.pdbx_strand_id
1 'polypeptide(L)'
;MGQSQSGGEVQVYAPLPFGFNFSTIVENLQLYHGNVKNFENLIEDINSGGIDLVVLGTCEFDLRPGQPWREELLAAWDARDSANKFKLVCIVHNVNDTPWQTIITPWAQRDAIRILPISEHVAAAFRRSFSISADSPDTSVRAAGYEYIPVDVHVPVLDVPVAVDRKPARILSDAVIQGSFYTDRRDYLEIFAELKESLARDPTVWGYLPLGPEEDASYVVNTSLPDPPFRLFLVGSGWLQIPHELENIVLIRAGLSYPDFYALMSSMDICVTAFESADNGYYEAQASSTFAMAVECNVPLLVTERIKAAYTYASDNRAAVTRPAAMREVEALRALRTQDASYFLHRTGIALDSSTARAAEAMLRLGWVRSPEESRAFKEEIWQANDRVVERILRDL
;
A
#
# COMPACT_ATOMS: atom_id res chain seq x y z
N MET A 1 -38.55 -12.14 29.62
CA MET A 1 -38.25 -10.99 28.75
C MET A 1 -37.07 -11.41 27.89
N GLY A 2 -37.36 -11.89 26.68
CA GLY A 2 -36.35 -12.37 25.75
C GLY A 2 -35.85 -11.24 24.87
N GLN A 3 -34.54 -11.17 24.70
CA GLN A 3 -33.91 -10.59 23.53
C GLN A 3 -33.06 -11.71 22.93
N SER A 4 -33.57 -12.36 21.88
CA SER A 4 -32.70 -13.05 20.94
C SER A 4 -32.04 -11.96 20.10
N GLN A 5 -30.81 -11.58 20.42
CA GLN A 5 -29.95 -10.96 19.42
C GLN A 5 -29.67 -12.08 18.41
N SER A 6 -30.34 -12.06 17.27
CA SER A 6 -29.91 -12.84 16.10
C SER A 6 -28.55 -12.29 15.70
N GLY A 7 -27.47 -12.94 16.13
CA GLY A 7 -26.11 -12.55 15.75
C GLY A 7 -25.93 -12.72 14.25
N GLY A 8 -25.40 -11.70 13.57
CA GLY A 8 -24.94 -11.83 12.19
C GLY A 8 -23.73 -12.74 12.10
N GLU A 9 -23.57 -13.43 10.98
CA GLU A 9 -22.44 -14.32 10.70
C GLU A 9 -21.72 -13.87 9.42
N VAL A 10 -20.39 -13.95 9.41
CA VAL A 10 -19.57 -13.70 8.21
C VAL A 10 -19.24 -15.02 7.55
N GLN A 11 -19.47 -15.10 6.24
CA GLN A 11 -19.08 -16.25 5.41
C GLN A 11 -18.04 -15.80 4.39
N VAL A 12 -16.96 -16.58 4.23
CA VAL A 12 -15.87 -16.26 3.29
C VAL A 12 -15.90 -17.22 2.11
N TYR A 13 -15.85 -16.65 0.91
CA TYR A 13 -15.88 -17.35 -0.37
C TYR A 13 -14.60 -17.02 -1.15
N ALA A 14 -13.79 -18.03 -1.45
CA ALA A 14 -12.50 -17.78 -2.11
C ALA A 14 -11.92 -19.05 -2.75
N PRO A 15 -11.03 -18.91 -3.75
CA PRO A 15 -10.24 -20.03 -4.24
C PRO A 15 -9.30 -20.53 -3.15
N LEU A 16 -9.22 -21.85 -2.97
CA LEU A 16 -8.31 -22.52 -2.05
C LEU A 16 -7.29 -23.38 -2.82
N PRO A 17 -6.02 -23.43 -2.37
CA PRO A 17 -5.45 -22.67 -1.24
C PRO A 17 -5.32 -21.18 -1.55
N PHE A 18 -5.24 -20.32 -0.53
CA PHE A 18 -4.97 -18.90 -0.76
C PHE A 18 -3.59 -18.71 -1.40
N GLY A 19 -3.52 -17.76 -2.35
CA GLY A 19 -2.28 -17.44 -3.04
C GLY A 19 -1.15 -17.07 -2.09
N PHE A 20 0.09 -17.40 -2.47
CA PHE A 20 1.31 -17.08 -1.72
C PHE A 20 1.27 -17.50 -0.24
N ASN A 21 0.57 -18.60 0.09
CA ASN A 21 0.40 -19.11 1.45
C ASN A 21 -0.23 -18.11 2.43
N PHE A 22 -1.13 -17.24 1.95
CA PHE A 22 -1.81 -16.28 2.83
C PHE A 22 -2.67 -16.94 3.92
N SER A 23 -3.05 -18.22 3.76
CA SER A 23 -3.74 -19.01 4.79
C SER A 23 -2.97 -19.03 6.11
N THR A 24 -1.64 -19.09 6.07
CA THR A 24 -0.79 -19.01 7.28
C THR A 24 -0.98 -17.69 8.02
N ILE A 25 -1.18 -16.58 7.30
CA ILE A 25 -1.41 -15.27 7.91
C ILE A 25 -2.79 -15.20 8.54
N VAL A 26 -3.81 -15.68 7.83
CA VAL A 26 -5.20 -15.75 8.34
C VAL A 26 -5.26 -16.56 9.64
N GLU A 27 -4.59 -17.70 9.70
CA GLU A 27 -4.52 -18.56 10.89
C GLU A 27 -3.76 -17.89 12.04
N ASN A 28 -2.57 -17.36 11.78
CA ASN A 28 -1.72 -16.75 12.80
C ASN A 28 -2.33 -15.50 13.42
N LEU A 29 -2.99 -14.68 12.60
CA LEU A 29 -3.64 -13.45 13.04
C LEU A 29 -5.09 -13.66 13.48
N GLN A 30 -5.62 -14.89 13.36
CA GLN A 30 -7.00 -15.21 13.68
C GLN A 30 -8.01 -14.32 12.94
N LEU A 31 -7.74 -14.02 11.65
CA LEU A 31 -8.59 -13.11 10.86
C LEU A 31 -9.96 -13.69 10.56
N TYR A 32 -10.10 -15.02 10.59
CA TYR A 32 -11.36 -15.72 10.34
C TYR A 32 -11.36 -17.10 11.00
N HIS A 33 -12.49 -17.48 11.60
CA HIS A 33 -12.66 -18.75 12.32
C HIS A 33 -13.66 -19.72 11.67
N GLY A 34 -14.38 -19.27 10.63
CA GLY A 34 -15.36 -20.09 9.93
C GLY A 34 -14.73 -20.96 8.83
N ASN A 35 -15.57 -21.73 8.15
CA ASN A 35 -15.15 -22.46 6.95
C ASN A 35 -15.05 -21.50 5.77
N VAL A 36 -13.96 -21.58 5.00
CA VAL A 36 -13.85 -20.91 3.70
C VAL A 36 -14.56 -21.78 2.67
N LYS A 37 -15.58 -21.24 2.04
CA LYS A 37 -16.38 -21.91 1.02
C LYS A 37 -15.76 -21.71 -0.37
N ASN A 38 -16.03 -22.65 -1.28
CA ASN A 38 -15.72 -22.46 -2.70
C ASN A 38 -16.52 -21.24 -3.21
N PHE A 39 -15.86 -20.32 -3.91
CA PHE A 39 -16.50 -19.12 -4.44
C PHE A 39 -17.64 -19.43 -5.43
N GLU A 40 -17.59 -20.58 -6.09
CA GLU A 40 -18.65 -21.03 -7.01
C GLU A 40 -20.01 -21.22 -6.30
N ASN A 41 -20.00 -21.46 -4.99
CA ASN A 41 -21.22 -21.67 -4.20
C ASN A 41 -21.90 -20.35 -3.77
N LEU A 42 -21.29 -19.19 -4.03
CA LEU A 42 -21.80 -17.90 -3.56
C LEU A 42 -23.24 -17.65 -4.05
N ILE A 43 -23.50 -17.89 -5.34
CA ILE A 43 -24.82 -17.62 -5.93
C ILE A 43 -25.90 -18.55 -5.37
N GLU A 44 -25.57 -19.83 -5.15
CA GLU A 44 -26.48 -20.79 -4.53
C GLU A 44 -26.85 -20.34 -3.10
N ASP A 45 -25.86 -19.97 -2.30
CA ASP A 45 -26.08 -19.51 -0.93
C ASP A 45 -26.87 -18.19 -0.90
N ILE A 46 -26.61 -17.25 -1.82
CA ILE A 46 -27.42 -16.03 -1.97
C ILE A 46 -28.87 -16.38 -2.29
N ASN A 47 -29.12 -17.35 -3.15
CA ASN A 47 -30.48 -17.76 -3.52
C ASN A 47 -31.21 -18.51 -2.40
N SER A 48 -30.48 -19.16 -1.49
CA SER A 48 -31.07 -19.82 -0.31
C SER A 48 -31.67 -18.85 0.72
N GLY A 49 -31.33 -17.56 0.61
CA GLY A 49 -31.74 -16.51 1.55
C GLY A 49 -30.79 -16.37 2.74
N GLY A 50 -30.81 -15.21 3.41
CA GLY A 50 -30.02 -14.95 4.63
C GLY A 50 -28.67 -14.25 4.44
N ILE A 51 -28.30 -13.88 3.21
CA ILE A 51 -27.17 -12.99 2.95
C ILE A 51 -27.70 -11.59 2.67
N ASP A 52 -27.45 -10.63 3.55
CA ASP A 52 -27.93 -9.24 3.42
C ASP A 52 -26.83 -8.27 2.95
N LEU A 53 -25.58 -8.74 2.93
CA LEU A 53 -24.40 -7.97 2.50
C LEU A 53 -23.43 -8.88 1.74
N VAL A 54 -22.99 -8.44 0.56
CA VAL A 54 -21.91 -9.07 -0.21
C VAL A 54 -20.74 -8.09 -0.29
N VAL A 55 -19.57 -8.50 0.18
CA VAL A 55 -18.33 -7.72 0.08
C VAL A 55 -17.41 -8.36 -0.94
N LEU A 56 -17.10 -7.62 -2.01
CA LEU A 56 -16.13 -8.04 -3.03
C LEU A 56 -14.76 -7.49 -2.67
N GLY A 57 -13.76 -8.38 -2.62
CA GLY A 57 -12.42 -8.07 -2.16
C GLY A 57 -11.65 -7.14 -3.09
N THR A 58 -11.96 -7.17 -4.40
CA THR A 58 -11.40 -6.24 -5.39
C THR A 58 -12.35 -6.16 -6.59
N CYS A 59 -13.22 -5.15 -6.63
CA CYS A 59 -14.22 -5.04 -7.71
C CYS A 59 -13.59 -4.83 -9.10
N GLU A 60 -12.38 -4.30 -9.17
CA GLU A 60 -11.59 -4.24 -10.40
C GLU A 60 -11.39 -5.63 -11.04
N PHE A 61 -11.37 -6.68 -10.23
CA PHE A 61 -11.21 -8.07 -10.66
C PHE A 61 -12.53 -8.85 -10.63
N ASP A 62 -13.28 -8.73 -9.52
CA ASP A 62 -14.46 -9.52 -9.22
C ASP A 62 -15.67 -9.17 -10.10
N LEU A 63 -15.72 -7.94 -10.62
CA LEU A 63 -16.77 -7.46 -11.54
C LEU A 63 -16.27 -7.20 -12.97
N ARG A 64 -15.06 -7.64 -13.30
CA ARG A 64 -14.48 -7.43 -14.63
C ARG A 64 -15.33 -8.09 -15.74
N PRO A 65 -15.41 -7.51 -16.95
CA PRO A 65 -16.02 -8.18 -18.08
C PRO A 65 -15.44 -9.58 -18.32
N GLY A 66 -16.32 -10.57 -18.46
CA GLY A 66 -15.95 -11.98 -18.62
C GLY A 66 -16.10 -12.84 -17.35
N GLN A 67 -16.31 -12.24 -16.18
CA GLN A 67 -16.65 -13.01 -14.96
C GLN A 67 -18.08 -13.56 -15.04
N PRO A 68 -18.29 -14.88 -14.86
CA PRO A 68 -19.59 -15.52 -15.09
C PRO A 68 -20.65 -15.07 -14.05
N TRP A 69 -20.25 -14.90 -12.79
CA TRP A 69 -21.18 -14.62 -11.69
C TRP A 69 -21.71 -13.18 -11.66
N ARG A 70 -21.18 -12.24 -12.45
CA ARG A 70 -21.55 -10.81 -12.34
C ARG A 70 -23.04 -10.57 -12.65
N GLU A 71 -23.56 -11.26 -13.65
CA GLU A 71 -24.95 -11.16 -14.11
C GLU A 71 -25.84 -11.97 -13.18
N GLU A 72 -25.37 -13.12 -12.73
CA GLU A 72 -26.05 -13.96 -11.75
C GLU A 72 -26.24 -13.25 -10.41
N LEU A 73 -25.25 -12.47 -9.96
CA LEU A 73 -25.32 -11.71 -8.72
C LEU A 73 -26.40 -10.62 -8.79
N LEU A 74 -26.47 -9.88 -9.90
CA LEU A 74 -27.52 -8.88 -10.11
C LEU A 74 -28.90 -9.53 -10.28
N ALA A 75 -28.98 -10.65 -11.00
CA ALA A 75 -30.22 -11.41 -11.17
C ALA A 75 -30.73 -11.96 -9.84
N ALA A 76 -29.83 -12.46 -8.98
CA ALA A 76 -30.16 -12.90 -7.63
C ALA A 76 -30.68 -11.74 -6.78
N TRP A 77 -30.07 -10.54 -6.89
CA TRP A 77 -30.61 -9.34 -6.26
C TRP A 77 -32.03 -9.04 -6.77
N ASP A 78 -32.24 -9.01 -8.10
CA ASP A 78 -33.53 -8.69 -8.71
C ASP A 78 -34.64 -9.69 -8.33
N ALA A 79 -34.31 -10.97 -8.20
CA ALA A 79 -35.26 -12.04 -7.87
C ALA A 79 -35.79 -12.00 -6.43
N ARG A 80 -35.05 -11.41 -5.48
CA ARG A 80 -35.50 -11.30 -4.08
C ARG A 80 -36.62 -10.28 -3.92
N ASP A 81 -37.51 -10.49 -2.95
CA ASP A 81 -38.50 -9.48 -2.59
C ASP A 81 -37.85 -8.24 -1.95
N SER A 82 -38.62 -7.16 -1.83
CA SER A 82 -38.12 -5.87 -1.33
C SER A 82 -37.63 -5.90 0.12
N ALA A 83 -38.10 -6.83 0.95
CA ALA A 83 -37.70 -6.93 2.35
C ALA A 83 -36.42 -7.76 2.56
N ASN A 84 -35.98 -8.49 1.54
CA ASN A 84 -34.85 -9.42 1.61
C ASN A 84 -33.71 -9.06 0.63
N LYS A 85 -33.67 -7.82 0.12
CA LYS A 85 -32.57 -7.37 -0.75
C LYS A 85 -31.25 -7.34 0.03
N PHE A 86 -30.14 -7.50 -0.69
CA PHE A 86 -28.79 -7.34 -0.11
C PHE A 86 -28.09 -6.09 -0.66
N LYS A 87 -27.09 -5.59 0.06
CA LYS A 87 -26.19 -4.54 -0.44
C LYS A 87 -24.89 -5.14 -0.95
N LEU A 88 -24.31 -4.52 -1.98
CA LEU A 88 -22.99 -4.83 -2.52
C LEU A 88 -21.97 -3.80 -2.01
N VAL A 89 -20.87 -4.26 -1.42
CA VAL A 89 -19.73 -3.41 -1.07
C VAL A 89 -18.55 -3.78 -1.96
N CYS A 90 -18.03 -2.79 -2.67
CA CYS A 90 -16.91 -2.93 -3.58
C CYS A 90 -15.64 -2.35 -2.99
N ILE A 91 -14.70 -3.20 -2.58
CA ILE A 91 -13.35 -2.75 -2.24
C ILE A 91 -12.61 -2.41 -3.53
N VAL A 92 -11.97 -1.24 -3.54
CA VAL A 92 -11.26 -0.69 -4.70
C VAL A 92 -9.97 0.00 -4.30
N HIS A 93 -9.03 0.09 -5.24
CA HIS A 93 -7.75 0.75 -5.05
C HIS A 93 -7.31 1.56 -6.27
N ASN A 94 -8.00 1.50 -7.41
CA ASN A 94 -7.63 2.26 -8.61
C ASN A 94 -8.86 2.76 -9.38
N VAL A 95 -9.11 4.08 -9.38
CA VAL A 95 -10.21 4.67 -10.15
C VAL A 95 -9.98 4.61 -11.67
N ASN A 96 -8.75 4.44 -12.12
CA ASN A 96 -8.43 4.34 -13.55
C ASN A 96 -8.59 2.91 -14.08
N ASP A 97 -8.80 1.92 -13.21
CA ASP A 97 -9.29 0.61 -13.64
C ASP A 97 -10.80 0.72 -13.90
N THR A 98 -11.16 0.98 -15.15
CA THR A 98 -12.52 1.35 -15.57
C THR A 98 -13.41 0.21 -16.10
N PRO A 99 -12.92 -0.95 -16.61
CA PRO A 99 -13.77 -1.97 -17.21
C PRO A 99 -14.96 -2.47 -16.37
N TRP A 100 -14.83 -2.47 -15.04
CA TRP A 100 -15.89 -2.86 -14.12
C TRP A 100 -16.89 -1.73 -13.80
N GLN A 101 -16.52 -0.47 -14.00
CA GLN A 101 -17.32 0.68 -13.56
C GLN A 101 -18.62 0.85 -14.35
N THR A 102 -18.67 0.39 -15.60
CA THR A 102 -19.93 0.37 -16.37
C THR A 102 -20.88 -0.72 -15.86
N ILE A 103 -20.33 -1.78 -15.26
CA ILE A 103 -21.10 -2.91 -14.71
C ILE A 103 -21.86 -2.51 -13.46
N ILE A 104 -21.43 -1.46 -12.75
CA ILE A 104 -22.12 -0.98 -11.54
C ILE A 104 -23.30 -0.04 -11.83
N THR A 105 -23.53 0.38 -13.08
CA THR A 105 -24.67 1.25 -13.45
C THR A 105 -26.02 0.70 -12.94
N PRO A 106 -26.36 -0.59 -13.14
CA PRO A 106 -27.63 -1.13 -12.66
C PRO A 106 -27.70 -1.21 -11.13
N TRP A 107 -26.56 -1.42 -10.45
CA TRP A 107 -26.47 -1.44 -9.00
C TRP A 107 -26.70 -0.04 -8.39
N ALA A 108 -26.12 0.99 -9.03
CA ALA A 108 -26.32 2.39 -8.63
C ALA A 108 -27.80 2.80 -8.74
N GLN A 109 -28.47 2.44 -9.84
CA GLN A 109 -29.91 2.70 -10.04
C GLN A 109 -30.80 2.11 -8.95
N ARG A 110 -30.34 1.03 -8.31
CA ARG A 110 -31.06 0.29 -7.27
C ARG A 110 -30.72 0.76 -5.87
N ASP A 111 -29.84 1.76 -5.72
CA ASP A 111 -29.22 2.12 -4.44
C ASP A 111 -28.59 0.88 -3.76
N ALA A 112 -28.05 -0.05 -4.54
CA ALA A 112 -27.65 -1.37 -4.04
C ALA A 112 -26.13 -1.54 -3.89
N ILE A 113 -25.34 -0.49 -4.10
CA ILE A 113 -23.87 -0.55 -4.06
C ILE A 113 -23.24 0.55 -3.23
N ARG A 114 -22.15 0.21 -2.54
CA ARG A 114 -21.22 1.12 -1.89
C ARG A 114 -19.81 0.85 -2.39
N ILE A 115 -19.01 1.91 -2.53
CA ILE A 115 -17.59 1.81 -2.84
C ILE A 115 -16.79 2.00 -1.56
N LEU A 116 -15.77 1.16 -1.37
CA LEU A 116 -14.92 1.14 -0.19
C LEU A 116 -13.43 1.25 -0.61
N PRO A 117 -12.93 2.44 -1.02
CA PRO A 117 -11.55 2.58 -1.40
C PRO A 117 -10.59 2.39 -0.22
N ILE A 118 -9.39 1.89 -0.52
CA ILE A 118 -8.36 1.62 0.50
C ILE A 118 -7.48 2.84 0.87
N SER A 119 -7.85 4.04 0.42
CA SER A 119 -7.15 5.29 0.72
C SER A 119 -8.05 6.51 0.46
N GLU A 120 -7.83 7.61 1.21
CA GLU A 120 -8.66 8.81 1.11
C GLU A 120 -8.56 9.52 -0.26
N HIS A 121 -7.37 9.59 -0.87
CA HIS A 121 -7.22 10.23 -2.18
C HIS A 121 -7.95 9.46 -3.28
N VAL A 122 -7.96 8.12 -3.21
CA VAL A 122 -8.71 7.26 -4.13
C VAL A 122 -10.22 7.47 -3.93
N ALA A 123 -10.69 7.59 -2.68
CA ALA A 123 -12.09 7.96 -2.43
C ALA A 123 -12.46 9.33 -2.98
N ALA A 124 -11.59 10.32 -2.85
CA ALA A 124 -11.80 11.62 -3.49
C ALA A 124 -11.85 11.50 -5.02
N ALA A 125 -11.04 10.62 -5.61
CA ALA A 125 -11.03 10.37 -7.04
C ALA A 125 -12.30 9.69 -7.54
N PHE A 126 -12.80 8.66 -6.84
CA PHE A 126 -14.10 8.03 -7.15
C PHE A 126 -15.26 9.02 -7.04
N ARG A 127 -15.30 9.84 -5.99
CA ARG A 127 -16.33 10.88 -5.86
C ARG A 127 -16.33 11.84 -7.06
N ARG A 128 -15.15 12.31 -7.48
CA ARG A 128 -15.03 13.15 -8.69
C ARG A 128 -15.49 12.41 -9.95
N SER A 129 -15.05 11.16 -10.13
CA SER A 129 -15.46 10.34 -11.27
C SER A 129 -16.98 10.13 -11.32
N PHE A 130 -17.61 9.87 -10.18
CA PHE A 130 -19.05 9.68 -10.08
C PHE A 130 -19.85 10.96 -10.34
N SER A 131 -19.36 12.12 -9.87
CA SER A 131 -19.94 13.41 -10.25
C SER A 131 -19.88 13.65 -11.76
N ILE A 132 -18.76 13.29 -12.41
CA ILE A 132 -18.64 13.39 -13.88
C ILE A 132 -19.63 12.45 -14.57
N SER A 133 -19.78 11.21 -14.09
CA SER A 133 -20.75 10.24 -14.60
C SER A 133 -22.20 10.73 -14.43
N ALA A 134 -22.51 11.44 -13.35
CA ALA A 134 -23.84 12.03 -13.13
C ALA A 134 -24.18 13.10 -14.18
N ASP A 135 -23.18 13.76 -14.77
CA ASP A 135 -23.36 14.72 -15.88
C ASP A 135 -23.19 14.09 -17.28
N SER A 136 -23.17 12.76 -17.38
CA SER A 136 -22.91 12.06 -18.64
C SER A 136 -23.93 12.42 -19.75
N PRO A 137 -23.50 12.52 -21.02
CA PRO A 137 -24.43 12.65 -22.14
C PRO A 137 -25.25 11.37 -22.33
N ASP A 138 -24.73 10.20 -21.92
CA ASP A 138 -25.46 8.95 -21.94
C ASP A 138 -26.55 8.96 -20.86
N THR A 139 -27.81 8.89 -21.31
CA THR A 139 -28.97 8.94 -20.41
C THR A 139 -28.99 7.76 -19.44
N SER A 140 -28.49 6.59 -19.84
CA SER A 140 -28.45 5.41 -18.96
C SER A 140 -27.51 5.60 -17.76
N VAL A 141 -26.38 6.28 -17.98
CA VAL A 141 -25.39 6.60 -16.94
C VAL A 141 -25.84 7.79 -16.12
N ARG A 142 -26.29 8.88 -16.76
CA ARG A 142 -26.78 10.08 -16.09
C ARG A 142 -27.94 9.79 -15.14
N ALA A 143 -28.89 8.96 -15.57
CA ALA A 143 -30.04 8.57 -14.75
C ALA A 143 -29.71 7.52 -13.69
N ALA A 144 -28.48 7.00 -13.62
CA ALA A 144 -28.12 5.93 -12.70
C ALA A 144 -27.85 6.36 -11.26
N GLY A 145 -27.78 7.67 -11.00
CA GLY A 145 -27.59 8.19 -9.64
C GLY A 145 -26.18 7.99 -9.08
N TYR A 146 -25.15 7.99 -9.94
CA TYR A 146 -23.75 7.81 -9.53
C TYR A 146 -23.32 8.75 -8.38
N GLU A 147 -23.80 9.99 -8.38
CA GLU A 147 -23.50 10.98 -7.34
C GLU A 147 -24.00 10.59 -5.93
N TYR A 148 -24.95 9.64 -5.84
CA TYR A 148 -25.50 9.15 -4.59
C TYR A 148 -24.85 7.86 -4.09
N ILE A 149 -23.95 7.24 -4.87
CA ILE A 149 -23.24 6.02 -4.43
C ILE A 149 -22.38 6.37 -3.20
N PRO A 150 -22.60 5.72 -2.05
CA PRO A 150 -21.77 5.97 -0.87
C PRO A 150 -20.32 5.55 -1.13
N VAL A 151 -19.39 6.41 -0.73
CA VAL A 151 -17.93 6.15 -0.82
C VAL A 151 -17.34 6.36 0.57
N ASP A 152 -16.92 5.28 1.22
CA ASP A 152 -16.21 5.28 2.51
C ASP A 152 -14.80 4.76 2.36
N VAL A 153 -13.90 5.07 3.30
CA VAL A 153 -12.51 4.62 3.25
C VAL A 153 -12.28 3.54 4.29
N HIS A 154 -11.71 2.42 3.88
CA HIS A 154 -11.25 1.37 4.79
C HIS A 154 -9.81 1.00 4.46
N VAL A 155 -8.86 1.34 5.33
CA VAL A 155 -7.44 1.11 5.08
C VAL A 155 -7.06 -0.27 5.63
N PRO A 156 -6.72 -1.27 4.79
CA PRO A 156 -6.52 -2.65 5.22
C PRO A 156 -5.12 -2.83 5.81
N VAL A 157 -4.94 -2.41 7.07
CA VAL A 157 -3.70 -2.62 7.82
C VAL A 157 -3.88 -3.79 8.78
N LEU A 158 -3.13 -4.86 8.56
CA LEU A 158 -3.04 -6.00 9.49
C LEU A 158 -2.11 -5.75 10.70
N ASP A 159 -2.41 -6.44 11.80
CA ASP A 159 -1.55 -6.46 13.00
C ASP A 159 -0.47 -7.54 12.91
N VAL A 160 0.42 -7.42 11.92
CA VAL A 160 1.48 -8.40 11.70
C VAL A 160 2.49 -8.37 12.85
N PRO A 161 2.82 -9.53 13.48
CA PRO A 161 3.86 -9.60 14.50
C PRO A 161 5.21 -9.21 13.92
N VAL A 162 5.78 -8.11 14.42
CA VAL A 162 7.12 -7.66 14.03
C VAL A 162 8.14 -8.29 14.96
N ALA A 163 8.93 -9.22 14.43
CA ALA A 163 9.88 -10.02 15.22
C ALA A 163 11.17 -9.26 15.61
N VAL A 164 11.41 -8.06 15.07
CA VAL A 164 12.70 -7.37 15.19
C VAL A 164 12.65 -6.27 16.24
N ASP A 165 13.46 -6.44 17.29
CA ASP A 165 13.74 -5.38 18.27
C ASP A 165 14.65 -4.31 17.63
N ARG A 166 14.07 -3.15 17.34
CA ARG A 166 14.71 -2.03 16.65
C ARG A 166 15.37 -1.10 17.65
N LYS A 167 16.61 -1.44 18.05
CA LYS A 167 17.38 -0.64 19.00
C LYS A 167 17.60 0.79 18.47
N PRO A 168 17.48 1.84 19.31
CA PRO A 168 17.61 3.25 18.89
C PRO A 168 18.98 3.64 18.30
N ALA A 169 20.06 2.98 18.73
CA ALA A 169 21.43 3.33 18.34
C ALA A 169 21.93 2.53 17.12
N ARG A 170 21.07 2.33 16.10
CA ARG A 170 21.43 1.57 14.90
C ARG A 170 21.67 2.49 13.69
N ILE A 171 22.67 2.14 12.89
CA ILE A 171 22.89 2.75 11.58
C ILE A 171 21.83 2.26 10.59
N LEU A 172 21.38 3.12 9.67
CA LEU A 172 20.45 2.73 8.61
C LEU A 172 21.18 1.83 7.63
N SER A 173 20.83 0.54 7.60
CA SER A 173 21.50 -0.49 6.80
C SER A 173 20.60 -1.11 5.73
N ASP A 174 19.31 -1.29 5.98
CA ASP A 174 18.44 -2.02 5.07
C ASP A 174 17.29 -1.14 4.57
N ALA A 175 17.37 -0.69 3.32
CA ALA A 175 16.26 -0.01 2.66
C ALA A 175 15.51 -0.99 1.75
N VAL A 176 14.21 -0.78 1.57
CA VAL A 176 13.38 -1.59 0.66
C VAL A 176 12.56 -0.74 -0.29
N ILE A 177 12.53 -1.12 -1.57
CA ILE A 177 11.51 -0.69 -2.52
C ILE A 177 10.57 -1.88 -2.72
N GLN A 178 9.30 -1.69 -2.35
CA GLN A 178 8.27 -2.71 -2.50
C GLN A 178 7.35 -2.37 -3.67
N GLY A 179 7.09 -3.36 -4.52
CA GLY A 179 6.17 -3.25 -5.65
C GLY A 179 6.62 -4.08 -6.85
N SER A 180 5.87 -3.99 -7.94
CA SER A 180 6.28 -4.58 -9.21
C SER A 180 7.55 -3.91 -9.74
N PHE A 181 8.40 -4.68 -10.40
CA PHE A 181 9.66 -4.21 -10.96
C PHE A 181 9.46 -3.55 -12.33
N TYR A 182 8.50 -2.62 -12.41
CA TYR A 182 8.20 -1.86 -13.62
C TYR A 182 8.71 -0.42 -13.47
N THR A 183 9.52 0.01 -14.45
CA THR A 183 10.18 1.33 -14.44
C THR A 183 9.24 2.49 -14.78
N ASP A 184 8.04 2.21 -15.26
CA ASP A 184 6.98 3.21 -15.48
C ASP A 184 6.24 3.58 -14.19
N ARG A 185 6.35 2.74 -13.15
CA ARG A 185 5.71 2.93 -11.83
C ARG A 185 6.69 3.26 -10.73
N ARG A 186 7.96 2.94 -10.93
CA ARG A 186 9.03 3.12 -9.95
C ARG A 186 10.30 3.62 -10.62
N ASP A 187 10.92 4.63 -10.02
CA ASP A 187 12.14 5.26 -10.53
C ASP A 187 13.40 4.45 -10.17
N TYR A 188 13.44 3.17 -10.57
CA TYR A 188 14.60 2.30 -10.30
C TYR A 188 15.86 2.80 -11.00
N LEU A 189 15.72 3.32 -12.22
CA LEU A 189 16.85 3.71 -13.05
C LEU A 189 17.63 4.85 -12.43
N GLU A 190 16.92 5.88 -11.95
CA GLU A 190 17.59 6.95 -11.26
C GLU A 190 18.15 6.51 -9.91
N ILE A 191 17.38 5.77 -9.10
CA ILE A 191 17.87 5.31 -7.80
C ILE A 191 19.20 4.54 -7.97
N PHE A 192 19.33 3.73 -9.02
CA PHE A 192 20.59 3.05 -9.33
C PHE A 192 21.69 4.02 -9.77
N ALA A 193 21.37 4.99 -10.63
CA ALA A 193 22.34 6.01 -11.06
C ALA A 193 22.89 6.83 -9.89
N GLU A 194 22.02 7.28 -8.98
CA GLU A 194 22.40 8.01 -7.78
C GLU A 194 23.19 7.17 -6.79
N LEU A 195 22.80 5.91 -6.61
CA LEU A 195 23.51 5.01 -5.72
C LEU A 195 24.93 4.75 -6.24
N LYS A 196 25.09 4.51 -7.54
CA LYS A 196 26.40 4.41 -8.21
C LYS A 196 27.24 5.66 -7.99
N GLU A 197 26.69 6.85 -8.24
CA GLU A 197 27.39 8.11 -8.05
C GLU A 197 27.83 8.31 -6.59
N SER A 198 26.94 8.00 -5.65
CA SER A 198 27.20 8.14 -4.22
C SER A 198 28.30 7.19 -3.73
N LEU A 199 28.31 5.95 -4.24
CA LEU A 199 29.34 4.94 -3.96
C LEU A 199 30.69 5.32 -4.57
N ALA A 200 30.72 5.76 -5.83
CA ALA A 200 31.95 6.16 -6.50
C ALA A 200 32.66 7.32 -5.78
N ARG A 201 31.88 8.19 -5.13
CA ARG A 201 32.42 9.34 -4.39
C ARG A 201 33.00 8.95 -3.03
N ASP A 202 32.29 8.09 -2.29
CA ASP A 202 32.73 7.61 -0.98
C ASP A 202 32.01 6.29 -0.65
N PRO A 203 32.63 5.13 -0.93
CA PRO A 203 32.00 3.84 -0.68
C PRO A 203 31.98 3.48 0.81
N THR A 204 32.78 4.14 1.64
CA THR A 204 32.90 3.80 3.06
C THR A 204 31.66 4.20 3.85
N VAL A 205 30.97 5.28 3.47
CA VAL A 205 29.68 5.66 4.10
C VAL A 205 28.62 4.58 3.93
N TRP A 206 28.72 3.78 2.87
CA TRP A 206 27.80 2.68 2.57
C TRP A 206 28.30 1.35 3.12
N GLY A 207 29.50 1.29 3.70
CA GLY A 207 30.10 0.08 4.25
C GLY A 207 30.83 -0.79 3.22
N TYR A 208 31.32 -0.21 2.12
CA TYR A 208 31.95 -0.93 1.01
C TYR A 208 33.37 -0.44 0.69
N LEU A 209 34.09 -1.27 -0.07
CA LEU A 209 35.38 -0.97 -0.72
C LEU A 209 35.22 -1.22 -2.24
N PRO A 210 35.91 -0.43 -3.09
CA PRO A 210 35.89 -0.66 -4.54
C PRO A 210 36.70 -1.92 -4.90
N LEU A 211 36.13 -2.79 -5.74
CA LEU A 211 36.83 -3.91 -6.37
C LEU A 211 37.48 -3.47 -7.67
N GLY A 212 38.59 -2.75 -7.56
CA GLY A 212 39.44 -2.38 -8.69
C GLY A 212 39.54 -0.86 -8.90
N PRO A 213 40.45 -0.42 -9.79
CA PRO A 213 40.76 0.98 -9.99
C PRO A 213 39.88 1.71 -11.04
N GLU A 214 38.85 1.07 -11.61
CA GLU A 214 38.10 1.56 -12.77
C GLU A 214 36.69 2.08 -12.43
N GLU A 215 36.09 2.89 -13.33
CA GLU A 215 34.75 3.49 -13.18
C GLU A 215 33.61 2.46 -13.10
N ASP A 216 33.83 1.23 -13.61
CA ASP A 216 32.87 0.12 -13.59
C ASP A 216 33.18 -0.93 -12.49
N ALA A 217 34.01 -0.55 -11.50
CA ALA A 217 34.35 -1.44 -10.40
C ALA A 217 33.10 -1.80 -9.56
N SER A 218 32.85 -3.11 -9.39
CA SER A 218 31.92 -3.62 -8.40
C SER A 218 32.40 -3.28 -6.98
N TYR A 219 31.55 -3.43 -5.97
CA TYR A 219 31.89 -3.12 -4.58
C TYR A 219 31.82 -4.37 -3.71
N VAL A 220 32.72 -4.46 -2.72
CA VAL A 220 32.69 -5.51 -1.69
C VAL A 220 32.51 -4.95 -0.31
N VAL A 221 31.86 -5.73 0.54
CA VAL A 221 31.65 -5.37 1.95
C VAL A 221 32.98 -5.09 2.62
N ASN A 222 33.07 -3.93 3.27
CA ASN A 222 34.22 -3.56 4.08
C ASN A 222 34.10 -4.21 5.47
N THR A 223 34.67 -5.40 5.63
CA THR A 223 34.63 -6.16 6.90
C THR A 223 35.46 -5.54 8.04
N SER A 224 36.20 -4.46 7.77
CA SER A 224 36.95 -3.72 8.79
C SER A 224 36.11 -2.67 9.52
N LEU A 225 34.94 -2.30 8.98
CA LEU A 225 34.05 -1.34 9.61
C LEU A 225 33.17 -2.03 10.67
N PRO A 226 32.89 -1.38 11.80
CA PRO A 226 32.01 -1.93 12.82
C PRO A 226 30.53 -1.93 12.38
N ASP A 227 30.18 -1.03 11.48
CA ASP A 227 28.81 -0.84 11.00
C ASP A 227 28.46 -1.82 9.85
N PRO A 228 27.24 -2.38 9.84
CA PRO A 228 26.80 -3.23 8.74
C PRO A 228 26.75 -2.46 7.40
N PRO A 229 27.04 -3.13 6.27
CA PRO A 229 26.94 -2.50 4.95
C PRO A 229 25.49 -2.15 4.64
N PHE A 230 25.29 -1.12 3.82
CA PHE A 230 23.99 -0.76 3.31
C PHE A 230 23.52 -1.74 2.24
N ARG A 231 22.24 -2.10 2.25
CA ARG A 231 21.62 -2.97 1.25
C ARG A 231 20.30 -2.35 0.79
N LEU A 232 20.04 -2.42 -0.50
CA LEU A 232 18.78 -2.03 -1.10
C LEU A 232 18.02 -3.28 -1.56
N PHE A 233 16.93 -3.61 -0.87
CA PHE A 233 16.07 -4.73 -1.23
C PHE A 233 15.00 -4.28 -2.23
N LEU A 234 14.82 -5.06 -3.29
CA LEU A 234 13.69 -4.92 -4.20
C LEU A 234 12.76 -6.11 -3.98
N VAL A 235 11.58 -5.85 -3.43
CA VAL A 235 10.65 -6.91 -2.99
C VAL A 235 9.35 -6.83 -3.77
N GLY A 236 9.02 -7.88 -4.51
CA GLY A 236 7.80 -7.91 -5.30
C GLY A 236 7.82 -8.92 -6.45
N SER A 237 7.47 -8.47 -7.65
CA SER A 237 7.31 -9.33 -8.82
C SER A 237 7.78 -8.64 -10.11
N GLY A 238 8.17 -9.45 -11.10
CA GLY A 238 8.69 -8.97 -12.37
C GLY A 238 10.18 -9.23 -12.52
N TRP A 239 10.82 -8.50 -13.42
CA TRP A 239 12.24 -8.62 -13.71
C TRP A 239 12.85 -7.23 -13.88
N LEU A 240 14.06 -7.05 -13.37
CA LEU A 240 14.83 -5.83 -13.49
C LEU A 240 16.30 -6.18 -13.60
N GLN A 241 17.00 -5.59 -14.55
CA GLN A 241 18.44 -5.73 -14.65
C GLN A 241 19.12 -4.83 -13.61
N ILE A 242 19.87 -5.44 -12.70
CA ILE A 242 20.72 -4.70 -11.77
C ILE A 242 22.05 -4.38 -12.47
N PRO A 243 22.51 -3.12 -12.46
CA PRO A 243 23.84 -2.78 -12.94
C PRO A 243 24.92 -3.60 -12.22
N HIS A 244 25.96 -4.03 -12.93
CA HIS A 244 27.01 -4.91 -12.39
C HIS A 244 27.67 -4.30 -11.14
N GLU A 245 27.84 -2.99 -11.12
CA GLU A 245 28.42 -2.22 -10.03
C GLU A 245 27.59 -2.33 -8.73
N LEU A 246 26.29 -2.63 -8.84
CA LEU A 246 25.37 -2.70 -7.71
C LEU A 246 25.01 -4.14 -7.31
N GLU A 247 25.60 -5.16 -7.94
CA GLU A 247 25.20 -6.57 -7.77
C GLU A 247 25.32 -7.09 -6.33
N ASN A 248 26.25 -6.55 -5.55
CA ASN A 248 26.49 -6.91 -4.15
C ASN A 248 25.73 -6.03 -3.14
N ILE A 249 24.97 -5.05 -3.64
CA ILE A 249 24.32 -4.00 -2.84
C ILE A 249 22.79 -4.08 -3.00
N VAL A 250 22.33 -4.31 -4.23
CA VAL A 250 20.91 -4.38 -4.58
C VAL A 250 20.47 -5.85 -4.63
N LEU A 251 19.50 -6.19 -3.80
CA LEU A 251 19.04 -7.55 -3.58
C LEU A 251 17.59 -7.72 -4.04
N ILE A 252 17.39 -8.47 -5.13
CA ILE A 252 16.04 -8.82 -5.59
C ILE A 252 15.50 -9.98 -4.74
N ARG A 253 14.25 -9.83 -4.27
CA ARG A 253 13.46 -10.86 -3.59
C ARG A 253 12.08 -10.93 -4.24
N ALA A 254 11.95 -11.81 -5.22
CA ALA A 254 10.73 -11.99 -5.98
C ALA A 254 9.94 -13.22 -5.52
N GLY A 255 8.61 -13.16 -5.61
CA GLY A 255 7.74 -14.34 -5.44
C GLY A 255 7.79 -14.98 -4.04
N LEU A 256 8.03 -14.17 -3.00
CA LEU A 256 8.01 -14.64 -1.62
C LEU A 256 6.60 -15.11 -1.21
N SER A 257 6.53 -16.10 -0.32
CA SER A 257 5.31 -16.37 0.42
C SER A 257 4.99 -15.19 1.34
N TYR A 258 3.72 -14.99 1.73
CA TYR A 258 3.36 -13.92 2.65
C TYR A 258 4.11 -13.98 3.99
N PRO A 259 4.28 -15.16 4.64
CA PRO A 259 5.12 -15.28 5.83
C PRO A 259 6.56 -14.79 5.61
N ASP A 260 7.22 -15.22 4.52
CA ASP A 260 8.60 -14.80 4.22
C ASP A 260 8.67 -13.32 3.86
N PHE A 261 7.67 -12.81 3.14
CA PHE A 261 7.53 -11.40 2.79
C PHE A 261 7.43 -10.54 4.04
N TYR A 262 6.54 -10.88 4.97
CA TYR A 262 6.36 -10.13 6.21
C TYR A 262 7.58 -10.21 7.12
N ALA A 263 8.24 -11.37 7.21
CA ALA A 263 9.48 -11.52 7.96
C ALA A 263 10.60 -10.63 7.38
N LEU A 264 10.75 -10.62 6.05
CA LEU A 264 11.73 -9.76 5.37
C LEU A 264 11.39 -8.27 5.53
N MET A 265 10.17 -7.86 5.20
CA MET A 265 9.75 -6.46 5.30
C MET A 265 9.92 -5.93 6.73
N SER A 266 9.53 -6.71 7.74
CA SER A 266 9.68 -6.34 9.16
C SER A 266 11.13 -6.11 9.59
N SER A 267 12.10 -6.72 8.89
CA SER A 267 13.52 -6.52 9.16
C SER A 267 14.13 -5.29 8.48
N MET A 268 13.38 -4.60 7.61
CA MET A 268 13.87 -3.41 6.92
C MET A 268 13.87 -2.19 7.84
N ASP A 269 14.80 -1.28 7.57
CA ASP A 269 14.94 -0.03 8.30
C ASP A 269 14.00 1.05 7.79
N ILE A 270 13.85 1.13 6.47
CA ILE A 270 13.04 2.15 5.81
C ILE A 270 12.49 1.64 4.48
N CYS A 271 11.26 2.03 4.16
CA CYS A 271 10.64 1.74 2.88
C CYS A 271 10.71 2.98 1.98
N VAL A 272 11.38 2.84 0.84
CA VAL A 272 11.49 3.88 -0.19
C VAL A 272 10.35 3.70 -1.17
N THR A 273 9.50 4.72 -1.31
CA THR A 273 8.33 4.64 -2.21
C THR A 273 8.74 4.55 -3.68
N ALA A 274 9.81 5.28 -4.05
CA ALA A 274 10.40 5.31 -5.38
C ALA A 274 9.37 5.55 -6.49
N PHE A 275 8.31 6.33 -6.25
CA PHE A 275 7.27 6.56 -7.25
C PHE A 275 7.83 7.33 -8.44
N GLU A 276 7.56 6.83 -9.64
CA GLU A 276 7.95 7.52 -10.87
C GLU A 276 7.24 8.88 -10.93
N SER A 277 8.03 9.94 -11.17
CA SER A 277 7.58 11.32 -11.19
C SER A 277 6.56 11.61 -12.29
N ALA A 278 6.67 10.90 -13.43
CA ALA A 278 5.72 10.98 -14.53
C ALA A 278 4.39 10.26 -14.24
N ASP A 279 4.39 9.30 -13.30
CA ASP A 279 3.20 8.58 -12.88
C ASP A 279 2.47 9.34 -11.76
N ASN A 280 1.49 10.16 -12.16
CA ASN A 280 0.59 10.81 -11.21
C ASN A 280 -0.45 9.83 -10.61
N GLY A 281 -0.51 8.58 -11.10
CA GLY A 281 -1.49 7.59 -10.69
C GLY A 281 -1.48 7.37 -9.18
N TYR A 282 -0.31 7.14 -8.58
CA TYR A 282 -0.21 6.91 -7.14
C TYR A 282 -0.52 8.12 -6.25
N TYR A 283 -0.55 9.32 -6.82
CA TYR A 283 -0.88 10.55 -6.10
C TYR A 283 -2.36 10.91 -6.17
N GLU A 284 -3.05 10.48 -7.23
CA GLU A 284 -4.38 11.02 -7.55
C GLU A 284 -5.47 9.96 -7.70
N ALA A 285 -5.11 8.73 -8.11
CA ALA A 285 -6.06 7.77 -8.67
C ALA A 285 -5.90 6.34 -8.14
N GLN A 286 -4.70 5.98 -7.68
CA GLN A 286 -4.36 4.63 -7.29
C GLN A 286 -3.69 4.60 -5.90
N ALA A 287 -4.12 3.67 -5.05
CA ALA A 287 -3.44 3.36 -3.80
C ALA A 287 -2.35 2.30 -4.04
N SER A 288 -1.16 2.54 -3.50
CA SER A 288 -0.06 1.57 -3.51
C SER A 288 -0.13 0.67 -2.27
N SER A 289 -0.04 -0.65 -2.46
CA SER A 289 0.11 -1.61 -1.36
C SER A 289 1.38 -1.36 -0.53
N THR A 290 2.39 -0.68 -1.09
CA THR A 290 3.60 -0.24 -0.38
C THR A 290 3.30 0.44 0.95
N PHE A 291 2.27 1.29 1.00
CA PHE A 291 1.93 2.02 2.22
C PHE A 291 1.33 1.11 3.28
N ALA A 292 0.30 0.33 2.93
CA ALA A 292 -0.32 -0.63 3.83
C ALA A 292 0.74 -1.63 4.35
N MET A 293 1.55 -2.22 3.48
CA MET A 293 2.57 -3.21 3.86
C MET A 293 3.65 -2.62 4.77
N ALA A 294 4.11 -1.39 4.50
CA ALA A 294 5.08 -0.73 5.35
C ALA A 294 4.52 -0.47 6.75
N VAL A 295 3.28 0.02 6.84
CA VAL A 295 2.59 0.23 8.12
C VAL A 295 2.38 -1.10 8.85
N GLU A 296 1.92 -2.15 8.17
CA GLU A 296 1.76 -3.50 8.74
C GLU A 296 3.05 -4.01 9.37
N CYS A 297 4.19 -3.81 8.71
CA CYS A 297 5.51 -4.26 9.15
C CYS A 297 6.22 -3.26 10.09
N ASN A 298 5.53 -2.20 10.52
CA ASN A 298 6.09 -1.08 11.28
C ASN A 298 7.32 -0.43 10.61
N VAL A 299 7.48 -0.52 9.30
CA VAL A 299 8.59 0.09 8.54
C VAL A 299 8.21 1.51 8.16
N PRO A 300 8.98 2.54 8.56
CA PRO A 300 8.69 3.91 8.17
C PRO A 300 8.86 4.10 6.66
N LEU A 301 7.99 4.91 6.07
CA LEU A 301 8.05 5.27 4.65
C LEU A 301 8.89 6.54 4.46
N LEU A 302 9.87 6.52 3.55
CA LEU A 302 10.57 7.72 3.10
C LEU A 302 9.69 8.45 2.08
N VAL A 303 9.19 9.62 2.45
CA VAL A 303 8.14 10.32 1.70
C VAL A 303 8.44 11.82 1.55
N THR A 304 7.74 12.46 0.63
CA THR A 304 7.67 13.93 0.52
C THR A 304 6.33 14.44 1.07
N GLU A 305 6.21 15.76 1.26
CA GLU A 305 4.92 16.36 1.64
C GLU A 305 3.80 16.10 0.60
N ARG A 306 4.15 16.02 -0.70
CA ARG A 306 3.19 15.66 -1.76
C ARG A 306 2.62 14.26 -1.54
N ILE A 307 3.46 13.30 -1.15
CA ILE A 307 3.02 11.94 -0.86
C ILE A 307 2.12 11.91 0.38
N LYS A 308 2.47 12.65 1.44
CA LYS A 308 1.66 12.73 2.67
C LYS A 308 0.28 13.33 2.42
N ALA A 309 0.18 14.27 1.49
CA ALA A 309 -1.10 14.84 1.07
C ALA A 309 -2.00 13.83 0.33
N ALA A 310 -1.43 12.83 -0.33
CA ALA A 310 -2.18 11.77 -1.00
C ALA A 310 -2.54 10.64 -0.02
N TYR A 311 -1.56 10.13 0.74
CA TYR A 311 -1.74 9.03 1.69
C TYR A 311 -1.94 9.59 3.10
N THR A 312 -3.08 10.25 3.34
CA THR A 312 -3.30 11.00 4.57
C THR A 312 -3.26 10.12 5.82
N TYR A 313 -3.71 8.86 5.73
CA TYR A 313 -3.60 7.92 6.85
C TYR A 313 -2.14 7.67 7.28
N ALA A 314 -1.17 7.79 6.37
CA ALA A 314 0.26 7.60 6.62
C ALA A 314 1.05 8.92 6.66
N SER A 315 0.36 10.05 6.86
CA SER A 315 0.98 11.38 6.96
C SER A 315 1.64 11.66 8.32
N ASP A 316 1.43 10.79 9.31
CA ASP A 316 2.00 10.91 10.65
C ASP A 316 3.48 10.53 10.67
N ASN A 317 4.29 11.25 11.45
CA ASN A 317 5.71 10.93 11.62
C ASN A 317 5.93 9.54 12.23
N ARG A 318 4.95 8.96 12.94
CA ARG A 318 4.97 7.57 13.43
C ARG A 318 5.07 6.54 12.30
N ALA A 319 4.60 6.88 11.10
CA ALA A 319 4.62 6.01 9.92
C ALA A 319 5.59 6.49 8.82
N ALA A 320 6.04 7.74 8.87
CA ALA A 320 6.76 8.37 7.79
C ALA A 320 8.04 9.09 8.25
N VAL A 321 9.02 9.14 7.34
CA VAL A 321 10.19 10.03 7.37
C VAL A 321 10.03 11.00 6.22
N THR A 322 9.82 12.28 6.54
CA THR A 322 9.55 13.27 5.51
C THR A 322 10.84 13.93 5.04
N ARG A 323 11.25 13.66 3.79
CA ARG A 323 12.35 14.34 3.12
C ARG A 323 11.86 15.59 2.40
N PRO A 324 12.66 16.67 2.29
CA PRO A 324 12.36 17.74 1.36
C PRO A 324 12.35 17.19 -0.07
N ALA A 325 11.40 17.64 -0.90
CA ALA A 325 11.25 17.12 -2.27
C ALA A 325 12.52 17.29 -3.12
N ALA A 326 13.30 18.34 -2.85
CA ALA A 326 14.57 18.61 -3.53
C ALA A 326 15.70 17.63 -3.19
N MET A 327 15.64 16.93 -2.05
CA MET A 327 16.62 15.91 -1.66
C MET A 327 16.13 14.56 -2.15
N ARG A 328 16.85 13.92 -3.07
CA ARG A 328 16.41 12.66 -3.69
C ARG A 328 16.56 11.48 -2.73
N GLU A 329 15.95 10.35 -3.07
CA GLU A 329 15.86 9.17 -2.20
C GLU A 329 17.22 8.70 -1.70
N VAL A 330 18.21 8.55 -2.59
CA VAL A 330 19.55 8.07 -2.21
C VAL A 330 20.27 9.09 -1.34
N GLU A 331 20.09 10.39 -1.61
CA GLU A 331 20.65 11.46 -0.78
C GLU A 331 20.06 11.46 0.63
N ALA A 332 18.74 11.25 0.75
CA ALA A 332 18.06 11.14 2.04
C ALA A 332 18.51 9.90 2.81
N LEU A 333 18.65 8.75 2.14
CA LEU A 333 19.20 7.53 2.74
C LEU A 333 20.64 7.75 3.23
N ARG A 334 21.49 8.38 2.42
CA ARG A 334 22.86 8.75 2.82
C ARG A 334 22.83 9.65 4.05
N ALA A 335 22.04 10.71 4.03
CA ALA A 335 21.96 11.66 5.12
C ALA A 335 21.47 11.02 6.43
N LEU A 336 20.43 10.18 6.36
CA LEU A 336 19.93 9.44 7.53
C LEU A 336 20.97 8.43 8.05
N ARG A 337 21.72 7.78 7.16
CA ARG A 337 22.77 6.83 7.53
C ARG A 337 23.96 7.53 8.19
N THR A 338 24.40 8.67 7.66
CA THR A 338 25.56 9.43 8.18
C THR A 338 25.20 10.45 9.25
N GLN A 339 23.90 10.67 9.51
CA GLN A 339 23.38 11.76 10.34
C GLN A 339 23.86 13.15 9.88
N ASP A 340 24.06 13.32 8.56
CA ASP A 340 24.62 14.54 7.98
C ASP A 340 24.03 14.83 6.59
N ALA A 341 23.39 16.00 6.45
CA ALA A 341 22.82 16.49 5.18
C ALA A 341 23.81 17.33 4.36
N SER A 342 25.04 17.56 4.82
CA SER A 342 26.03 18.42 4.16
C SER A 342 26.29 18.02 2.71
N TYR A 343 26.35 16.71 2.42
CA TYR A 343 26.52 16.20 1.05
C TYR A 343 25.46 16.76 0.10
N PHE A 344 24.19 16.70 0.49
CA PHE A 344 23.06 17.21 -0.28
C PHE A 344 23.13 18.73 -0.42
N LEU A 345 23.35 19.45 0.69
CA LEU A 345 23.35 20.92 0.70
C LEU A 345 24.49 21.49 -0.17
N HIS A 346 25.68 20.90 -0.10
CA HIS A 346 26.81 21.30 -0.91
C HIS A 346 26.61 20.96 -2.39
N ARG A 347 26.10 19.77 -2.70
CA ARG A 347 25.87 19.33 -4.09
C ARG A 347 24.85 20.22 -4.80
N THR A 348 23.80 20.64 -4.10
CA THR A 348 22.71 21.43 -4.67
C THR A 348 22.92 22.95 -4.57
N GLY A 349 23.94 23.41 -3.83
CA GLY A 349 24.18 24.84 -3.60
C GLY A 349 23.09 25.50 -2.75
N ILE A 350 22.34 24.72 -1.98
CA ILE A 350 21.25 25.22 -1.13
C ILE A 350 21.84 25.92 0.09
N ALA A 351 21.39 27.15 0.34
CA ALA A 351 21.80 27.92 1.52
C ALA A 351 21.35 27.23 2.82
N LEU A 352 22.22 27.25 3.84
CA LEU A 352 21.98 26.60 5.14
C LEU A 352 20.75 27.16 5.88
N ASP A 353 20.38 28.42 5.63
CA ASP A 353 19.23 29.09 6.22
C ASP A 353 17.95 28.98 5.37
N SER A 354 17.96 28.18 4.30
CA SER A 354 16.78 27.96 3.46
C SER A 354 15.73 27.07 4.17
N SER A 355 14.49 27.13 3.69
CA SER A 355 13.43 26.20 4.13
C SER A 355 13.79 24.74 3.82
N THR A 356 14.47 24.49 2.70
CA THR A 356 14.90 23.15 2.30
C THR A 356 15.97 22.59 3.25
N ALA A 357 16.94 23.40 3.66
CA ALA A 357 17.94 23.00 4.65
C ALA A 357 17.30 22.69 6.01
N ARG A 358 16.39 23.54 6.50
CA ARG A 358 15.63 23.25 7.73
C ARG A 358 14.78 21.98 7.64
N ALA A 359 14.20 21.69 6.48
CA ALA A 359 13.45 20.46 6.25
C ALA A 359 14.37 19.22 6.29
N ALA A 360 15.56 19.30 5.71
CA ALA A 360 16.58 18.25 5.81
C ALA A 360 17.02 18.03 7.28
N GLU A 361 17.28 19.09 8.03
CA GLU A 361 17.61 19.00 9.47
C GLU A 361 16.46 18.40 10.29
N ALA A 362 15.21 18.78 9.98
CA ALA A 362 14.03 18.21 10.63
C ALA A 362 13.89 16.71 10.34
N MET A 363 14.15 16.28 9.09
CA MET A 363 14.19 14.87 8.71
C MET A 363 15.22 14.09 9.54
N LEU A 364 16.45 14.61 9.66
CA LEU A 364 17.51 13.98 10.45
C LEU A 364 17.16 13.92 11.95
N ARG A 365 16.65 15.03 12.51
CA ARG A 365 16.27 15.10 13.92
C ARG A 365 15.14 14.14 14.28
N LEU A 366 14.13 14.00 13.41
CA LEU A 366 13.05 13.04 13.60
C LEU A 366 13.53 11.60 13.41
N GLY A 367 14.47 11.41 12.49
CA GLY A 367 15.03 10.10 12.17
C GLY A 367 13.97 9.10 11.72
N TRP A 368 14.36 7.83 11.73
CA TRP A 368 13.58 6.73 11.14
C TRP A 368 13.25 5.61 12.14
N VAL A 369 13.84 5.61 13.34
CA VAL A 369 13.48 4.61 14.36
C VAL A 369 12.12 4.96 14.98
N ARG A 370 11.26 3.96 15.17
CA ARG A 370 9.95 4.06 15.83
C ARG A 370 9.86 3.02 16.92
N SER A 371 9.28 3.40 18.05
CA SER A 371 9.00 2.46 19.13
C SER A 371 7.81 1.55 18.76
N PRO A 372 7.77 0.30 19.27
CA PRO A 372 6.61 -0.57 19.13
C PRO A 372 5.30 0.10 19.60
N GLU A 373 5.36 0.89 20.67
CA GLU A 373 4.20 1.59 21.24
C GLU A 373 3.68 2.69 20.30
N GLU A 374 4.57 3.48 19.69
CA GLU A 374 4.18 4.49 18.69
C GLU A 374 3.52 3.85 17.47
N SER A 375 4.11 2.76 16.95
CA SER A 375 3.54 2.04 15.81
C SER A 375 2.19 1.41 16.16
N ARG A 376 2.04 0.85 17.36
CA ARG A 376 0.78 0.28 17.83
C ARG A 376 -0.33 1.33 17.94
N ALA A 377 -0.06 2.44 18.62
CA ALA A 377 -1.02 3.53 18.77
C ALA A 377 -1.47 4.08 17.41
N PHE A 378 -0.54 4.21 16.47
CA PHE A 378 -0.86 4.63 15.11
C PHE A 378 -1.80 3.66 14.38
N LYS A 379 -1.55 2.34 14.46
CA LYS A 379 -2.45 1.33 13.87
C LYS A 379 -3.83 1.33 14.53
N GLU A 380 -3.91 1.51 15.84
CA GLU A 380 -5.19 1.58 16.57
C GLU A 380 -6.06 2.74 16.11
N GLU A 381 -5.48 3.89 15.78
CA GLU A 381 -6.23 5.02 15.21
C GLU A 381 -6.83 4.68 13.84
N ILE A 382 -6.09 3.94 13.00
CA ILE A 382 -6.58 3.45 11.70
C ILE A 382 -7.72 2.45 11.92
N TRP A 383 -7.55 1.47 12.81
CA TRP A 383 -8.60 0.47 13.06
C TRP A 383 -9.86 1.08 13.66
N GLN A 384 -9.75 2.04 14.58
CA GLN A 384 -10.92 2.77 15.08
C GLN A 384 -11.63 3.54 13.96
N ALA A 385 -10.91 4.06 12.96
CA ALA A 385 -11.51 4.68 11.80
C ALA A 385 -12.24 3.65 10.92
N ASN A 386 -11.63 2.48 10.70
CA ASN A 386 -12.25 1.38 9.97
C ASN A 386 -13.50 0.85 10.68
N ASP A 387 -13.49 0.71 12.02
CA ASP A 387 -14.63 0.25 12.81
C ASP A 387 -15.84 1.18 12.63
N ARG A 388 -15.62 2.50 12.63
CA ARG A 388 -16.68 3.50 12.37
C ARG A 388 -17.27 3.37 10.96
N VAL A 389 -16.49 2.89 10.00
CA VAL A 389 -16.97 2.65 8.64
C VAL A 389 -17.77 1.36 8.58
N VAL A 390 -17.27 0.28 9.19
CA VAL A 390 -18.01 -0.99 9.29
C VAL A 390 -19.35 -0.80 10.00
N GLU A 391 -19.38 -0.08 11.12
CA GLU A 391 -20.63 0.24 11.83
C GLU A 391 -21.64 0.96 10.93
N ARG A 392 -21.19 1.87 10.06
CA ARG A 392 -22.05 2.60 9.13
C ARG A 392 -22.60 1.68 8.05
N ILE A 393 -21.75 0.83 7.47
CA ILE A 393 -22.16 -0.16 6.47
C ILE A 393 -23.25 -1.07 7.04
N LEU A 394 -23.09 -1.54 8.27
CA LEU A 394 -24.04 -2.44 8.94
C LEU A 394 -25.35 -1.74 9.34
N ARG A 395 -25.34 -0.42 9.58
CA ARG A 395 -26.57 0.36 9.87
C ARG A 395 -27.41 0.67 8.63
N ASP A 396 -26.78 0.58 7.45
CA ASP A 396 -27.43 0.85 6.16
C ASP A 396 -28.00 -0.43 5.50
N LEU A 397 -27.94 -1.57 6.21
CA LEU A 397 -28.67 -2.81 5.93
C LEU A 397 -30.09 -2.72 6.51
#